data_AF-A0A416W454-F1
#
_entry.id   AF-A0A416W454-F1
#
_cell.length_a   1.000
_cell.length_b   1.000
_cell.length_c   1.000
_cell.angle_alpha   90.00
_cell.angle_beta   90.00
_cell.angle_gamma   90.00
#
_symmetry.space_group_name_H-M   'P 1'
#
loop_
_entity.id
_entity.type
_entity.pdbx_description
1 polymer ?
#
loop_
_entity_poly.entity_id
_entity_poly.type
_entity_poly.pdbx_seq_one_letter_code
_entity_poly.pdbx_strand_id
1 'polypeptide(L)'
;MKSKPFSKRVLVLFVLLLGFSPFAQTSAQGITGTVTDRAKNPIIGATVRIQGTNIGTMTDFDGNYTIYAMPNDTLVFSYLGMKTVKVCVRSFRSVIDVVLQDDFGGFEISQAYPGINIPSVEYRAIRPRGMQLHAIEEFPLINDNHYKYSRIRPDRN
;
A
#
# COMPACT_ATOMS: atom_id res chain seq x y z
N MET A 1 -79.56 -7.01 2.97
CA MET A 1 -78.44 -7.34 3.89
C MET A 1 -77.83 -6.04 4.40
N LYS A 2 -77.96 -5.71 5.70
CA LYS A 2 -77.36 -4.48 6.27
C LYS A 2 -75.94 -4.83 6.75
N SER A 3 -74.92 -4.27 6.10
CA SER A 3 -73.52 -4.43 6.52
C SER A 3 -73.31 -3.72 7.87
N LYS A 4 -72.69 -4.41 8.83
CA LYS A 4 -72.39 -3.83 10.14
C LYS A 4 -71.38 -2.68 9.97
N PRO A 5 -71.60 -1.50 10.57
CA PRO A 5 -70.68 -0.38 10.42
C PRO A 5 -69.35 -0.72 11.08
N PHE A 6 -68.26 -0.58 10.32
CA PHE A 6 -66.90 -0.81 10.76
C PHE A 6 -66.62 0.04 12.01
N SER A 7 -66.39 -0.60 13.16
CA SER A 7 -66.31 0.12 14.43
C SER A 7 -65.10 1.07 14.43
N LYS A 8 -65.27 2.30 14.93
CA LYS A 8 -64.19 3.31 15.02
C LYS A 8 -62.91 2.76 15.68
N ARG A 9 -63.04 1.75 16.55
CA ARG A 9 -61.93 1.04 17.21
C ARG A 9 -61.06 0.26 16.22
N VAL A 10 -61.65 -0.32 15.18
CA VAL A 10 -60.90 -1.03 14.13
C VAL A 10 -60.17 -0.04 13.23
N LEU A 11 -60.77 1.13 12.97
CA LEU A 11 -60.09 2.21 12.23
C LEU A 11 -58.91 2.79 13.02
N VAL A 12 -59.05 2.96 14.34
CA VAL A 12 -57.96 3.40 15.23
C VAL A 12 -56.82 2.38 15.28
N LEU A 13 -57.12 1.08 15.36
CA LEU A 13 -56.11 0.01 15.30
C LEU A 13 -55.39 -0.04 13.95
N PHE A 14 -56.11 0.20 12.85
CA PHE A 14 -55.54 0.23 11.50
C PHE A 14 -54.59 1.42 11.31
N VAL A 15 -54.93 2.59 11.85
CA VAL A 15 -54.07 3.78 11.83
C VAL A 15 -52.84 3.60 12.74
N LEU A 16 -52.98 2.93 13.88
CA LEU A 16 -51.88 2.63 14.79
C LEU A 16 -50.84 1.68 14.14
N LEU A 17 -51.30 0.73 13.31
CA LEU A 17 -50.44 -0.22 12.59
C LEU A 17 -49.67 0.41 11.42
N LEU A 18 -50.15 1.51 10.85
CA LEU A 18 -49.48 2.23 9.75
C LEU A 18 -48.36 3.18 10.24
N GLY A 19 -48.30 3.48 11.54
CA GLY A 19 -47.29 4.38 12.13
C GLY A 19 -45.97 3.71 12.51
N PHE A 20 -45.86 2.38 12.39
CA PHE A 20 -44.64 1.65 12.72
C PHE A 20 -43.66 1.68 11.54
N SER A 21 -43.04 2.84 11.31
CA SER A 21 -41.87 2.91 10.42
C SER A 21 -40.65 2.45 11.23
N PRO A 22 -40.06 1.28 10.94
CA PRO A 22 -38.76 0.96 11.51
C PRO A 22 -37.72 1.91 10.91
N PHE A 23 -37.34 2.95 11.66
CA PHE A 23 -36.13 3.74 11.39
C PHE A 23 -34.90 2.86 11.69
N ALA A 24 -34.64 1.89 10.82
CA ALA A 24 -33.41 1.11 10.80
C ALA A 24 -33.16 0.81 9.31
N GLN A 25 -32.24 1.49 8.65
CA GLN A 25 -30.82 1.18 8.72
C GLN A 25 -30.01 2.40 8.23
N THR A 26 -29.36 3.13 9.14
CA THR A 26 -28.12 3.80 8.74
C THR A 26 -27.11 2.69 8.55
N SER A 27 -26.92 2.27 7.30
CA SER A 27 -25.81 1.40 6.95
C SER A 27 -24.55 2.15 7.37
N ALA A 28 -23.83 1.64 8.37
CA ALA A 28 -22.43 2.01 8.56
C ALA A 28 -21.77 1.74 7.21
N GLN A 29 -21.48 2.79 6.46
CA GLN A 29 -20.82 2.68 5.17
C GLN A 29 -19.34 2.80 5.46
N GLY A 30 -18.60 1.74 5.16
CA GLY A 30 -17.15 1.71 5.35
C GLY A 30 -16.47 2.66 4.38
N ILE A 31 -15.25 3.05 4.73
CA ILE A 31 -14.30 3.67 3.81
C ILE A 31 -13.90 2.62 2.79
N THR A 32 -13.94 2.99 1.52
CA THR A 32 -13.58 2.11 0.41
C THR A 32 -12.41 2.68 -0.36
N GLY A 33 -11.84 1.87 -1.25
CA GLY A 33 -10.85 2.32 -2.21
C GLY A 33 -10.10 1.16 -2.82
N THR A 34 -9.10 1.52 -3.61
CA THR A 34 -8.24 0.59 -4.32
C THR A 34 -6.78 0.80 -3.95
N VAL A 35 -6.01 -0.27 -3.87
CA VAL A 35 -4.56 -0.22 -3.67
C VAL A 35 -3.89 -0.75 -4.92
N THR A 36 -3.04 0.08 -5.53
CA THR A 36 -2.36 -0.22 -6.79
C THR A 36 -0.87 0.05 -6.70
N ASP A 37 -0.09 -0.51 -7.62
CA ASP A 37 1.32 -0.15 -7.83
C ASP A 37 1.44 1.08 -8.76
N ARG A 38 2.68 1.51 -9.03
CA ARG A 38 2.96 2.63 -9.95
C ARG A 38 2.46 2.37 -11.39
N ALA A 39 2.43 1.11 -11.81
CA ALA A 39 1.95 0.68 -13.12
C ALA A 39 0.43 0.50 -13.18
N LYS A 40 -0.30 0.86 -12.11
CA LYS A 40 -1.75 0.71 -11.95
C LYS A 40 -2.24 -0.74 -11.87
N ASN A 41 -1.35 -1.68 -11.57
CA ASN A 41 -1.77 -3.05 -11.28
C ASN A 41 -2.37 -3.12 -9.86
N PRO A 42 -3.46 -3.87 -9.66
CA PRO A 42 -4.03 -4.07 -8.33
C PRO A 42 -3.07 -4.86 -7.44
N ILE A 43 -2.94 -4.44 -6.18
CA ILE A 43 -2.13 -5.15 -5.20
C ILE A 43 -3.07 -6.01 -4.37
N ILE A 44 -2.99 -7.33 -4.56
CA ILE A 44 -3.79 -8.32 -3.86
C ILE A 44 -3.15 -8.62 -2.50
N GLY A 45 -3.94 -8.61 -1.42
CA GLY A 45 -3.46 -8.90 -0.07
C GLY A 45 -2.66 -7.76 0.58
N ALA A 46 -2.74 -6.53 0.07
CA ALA A 46 -2.24 -5.35 0.77
C ALA A 46 -3.00 -5.19 2.09
N THR A 47 -2.28 -4.91 3.17
CA THR A 47 -2.87 -4.67 4.48
C THR A 47 -3.30 -3.21 4.59
N VAL A 48 -4.53 -2.99 5.04
CA VAL A 48 -5.09 -1.67 5.35
C VAL A 48 -5.51 -1.67 6.81
N ARG A 49 -4.89 -0.84 7.66
CA ARG A 49 -5.13 -0.85 9.12
C ARG A 49 -5.31 0.54 9.69
N ILE A 50 -6.17 0.69 10.71
CA ILE A 50 -6.25 1.94 11.48
C ILE A 50 -5.04 2.01 12.44
N GLN A 51 -4.27 3.10 12.34
CA GLN A 51 -3.06 3.31 13.14
C GLN A 51 -3.35 3.21 14.65
N GLY A 52 -2.51 2.47 15.36
CA GLY A 52 -2.63 2.29 16.81
C GLY A 52 -3.70 1.29 17.24
N THR A 53 -4.37 0.62 16.30
CA THR A 53 -5.40 -0.38 16.60
C THR A 53 -5.09 -1.74 15.95
N ASN A 54 -5.87 -2.75 16.33
CA ASN A 54 -5.89 -4.05 15.67
C ASN A 54 -6.97 -4.15 14.58
N ILE A 55 -7.68 -3.06 14.28
CA ILE A 55 -8.72 -3.02 13.26
C ILE A 55 -8.05 -2.84 11.90
N GLY A 56 -8.18 -3.85 11.04
CA GLY A 56 -7.66 -3.82 9.69
C GLY A 56 -8.41 -4.76 8.76
N THR A 57 -8.10 -4.62 7.47
CA THR A 57 -8.62 -5.44 6.38
C THR A 57 -7.49 -5.70 5.39
N MET A 58 -7.75 -6.56 4.41
CA MET A 58 -6.84 -6.83 3.29
C MET A 58 -7.54 -6.55 1.97
N THR A 59 -6.77 -6.20 0.95
CA THR A 59 -7.32 -6.02 -0.40
C THR A 59 -7.66 -7.34 -1.06
N ASP A 60 -8.72 -7.33 -1.88
CA ASP A 60 -9.17 -8.48 -2.67
C ASP A 60 -8.39 -8.64 -3.99
N PHE A 61 -8.87 -9.51 -4.88
CA PHE A 61 -8.25 -9.81 -6.18
C PHE A 61 -8.17 -8.60 -7.13
N ASP A 62 -9.07 -7.64 -6.98
CA ASP A 62 -9.12 -6.42 -7.78
C ASP A 62 -8.41 -5.26 -7.06
N GLY A 63 -7.76 -5.53 -5.92
CA GLY A 63 -7.09 -4.51 -5.11
C GLY A 63 -8.05 -3.66 -4.29
N ASN A 64 -9.34 -4.00 -4.23
CA ASN A 64 -10.35 -3.24 -3.49
C ASN A 64 -10.30 -3.57 -2.01
N TYR A 65 -10.67 -2.61 -1.16
CA TYR A 65 -10.86 -2.84 0.27
C TYR A 65 -12.08 -2.09 0.82
N THR A 66 -12.55 -2.54 1.98
CA THR A 66 -13.53 -1.79 2.80
C THR A 66 -13.13 -1.87 4.27
N ILE A 67 -13.06 -0.72 4.95
CA ILE A 67 -12.72 -0.63 6.38
C ILE A 67 -13.61 0.39 7.10
N TYR A 68 -14.01 0.06 8.32
CA TYR A 68 -14.79 0.96 9.17
C TYR A 68 -13.84 1.79 10.05
N ALA A 69 -13.67 3.06 9.71
CA ALA A 69 -12.88 4.02 10.49
C ALA A 69 -13.60 5.35 10.67
N MET A 70 -13.20 6.11 11.68
CA MET A 70 -13.77 7.42 12.01
C MET A 70 -13.00 8.54 11.30
N PRO A 71 -13.61 9.72 11.11
CA PRO A 71 -12.86 10.92 10.72
C PRO A 71 -11.70 11.18 11.68
N ASN A 72 -10.58 11.64 11.14
CA ASN A 72 -9.30 11.83 11.84
C ASN A 72 -8.52 10.55 12.19
N ASP A 73 -9.08 9.36 11.96
CA ASP A 73 -8.27 8.14 11.99
C ASP A 73 -7.23 8.19 10.87
N THR A 74 -6.08 7.54 11.10
CA THR A 74 -5.07 7.36 10.06
C THR A 74 -5.07 5.93 9.59
N LEU A 75 -5.33 5.72 8.31
CA LEU A 75 -5.18 4.43 7.64
C LEU A 75 -3.71 4.24 7.25
N VAL A 76 -3.20 3.06 7.54
CA VAL A 76 -1.85 2.61 7.20
C VAL A 76 -1.97 1.49 6.18
N PHE A 77 -1.38 1.73 5.01
CA PHE A 77 -1.35 0.81 3.88
C PHE A 77 0.05 0.22 3.77
N SER A 78 0.15 -1.11 3.76
CA SER A 78 1.42 -1.82 3.71
C SER A 78 1.34 -3.09 2.91
N TYR A 79 2.41 -3.39 2.17
CA TYR A 79 2.62 -4.63 1.45
C TYR A 79 4.09 -5.01 1.50
N LEU A 80 4.40 -6.30 1.39
CA LEU A 80 5.77 -6.80 1.49
C LEU A 80 6.64 -6.20 0.38
N GLY A 81 7.80 -5.65 0.76
CA GLY A 81 8.73 -5.03 -0.19
C GLY A 81 8.27 -3.66 -0.72
N MET A 82 7.24 -3.05 -0.13
CA MET A 82 6.74 -1.74 -0.53
C MET A 82 6.74 -0.72 0.61
N LYS A 83 6.88 0.56 0.26
CA LYS A 83 6.86 1.67 1.21
C LYS A 83 5.48 1.81 1.79
N THR A 84 5.43 1.88 3.13
CA THR A 84 4.18 2.09 3.85
C THR A 84 3.64 3.49 3.59
N VAL A 85 2.35 3.59 3.28
CA VAL A 85 1.65 4.88 3.07
C VAL A 85 0.67 5.10 4.21
N LYS A 86 0.57 6.33 4.70
CA LYS A 86 -0.36 6.74 5.75
C LYS A 86 -1.30 7.82 5.22
N VAL A 87 -2.60 7.63 5.39
CA VAL A 87 -3.63 8.57 4.91
C VAL A 87 -4.64 8.85 6.01
N CYS A 88 -4.88 10.12 6.30
CA CYS A 88 -5.90 10.54 7.25
C CYS A 88 -7.29 10.46 6.63
N VAL A 89 -8.24 9.90 7.36
CA VAL A 89 -9.66 9.84 6.99
C VAL A 89 -10.28 11.22 7.18
N ARG A 90 -10.93 11.76 6.14
CA ARG A 90 -11.59 13.07 6.20
C ARG A 90 -13.06 12.99 6.56
N SER A 91 -13.76 11.93 6.14
CA SER A 91 -15.19 11.76 6.39
C SER A 91 -15.56 10.28 6.47
N PHE A 92 -16.74 9.99 7.04
CA PHE A 92 -17.31 8.64 7.14
C PHE A 92 -17.61 7.96 5.79
N ARG A 93 -17.61 8.70 4.68
CA ARG A 93 -17.83 8.18 3.32
C ARG A 93 -16.72 8.63 2.39
N SER A 94 -15.50 8.27 2.76
CA SER A 94 -14.32 8.56 1.93
C SER A 94 -14.05 7.39 0.99
N VAL A 95 -13.75 7.71 -0.27
CA VAL A 95 -13.04 6.80 -1.18
C VAL A 95 -11.57 7.20 -1.15
N ILE A 96 -10.69 6.27 -0.78
CA ILE A 96 -9.26 6.52 -0.62
C ILE A 96 -8.49 5.50 -1.46
N ASP A 97 -8.13 5.90 -2.67
CA ASP A 97 -7.25 5.14 -3.54
C ASP A 97 -5.79 5.43 -3.20
N VAL A 98 -4.97 4.39 -3.17
CA VAL A 98 -3.56 4.47 -2.77
C VAL A 98 -2.68 3.81 -3.82
N VAL A 99 -1.58 4.49 -4.15
CA VAL A 99 -0.50 3.92 -4.95
C VAL A 99 0.65 3.59 -4.00
N LEU A 100 0.96 2.31 -3.85
CA LEU A 100 2.17 1.87 -3.15
C LEU A 100 3.35 1.89 -4.12
N GLN A 101 4.51 2.19 -3.57
CA GLN A 101 5.77 2.20 -4.31
C GLN A 101 6.70 1.18 -3.71
N ASP A 102 7.49 0.53 -4.55
CA ASP A 102 8.50 -0.41 -4.11
C ASP A 102 9.45 0.23 -3.10
N ASP A 103 9.75 -0.53 -2.06
CA ASP A 103 10.81 -0.22 -1.13
C ASP A 103 12.08 -0.93 -1.60
N PHE A 104 12.63 -0.41 -2.70
CA PHE A 104 14.02 -0.68 -3.05
C PHE A 104 14.90 0.04 -2.03
N GLY A 105 14.92 -0.46 -0.81
CA GLY A 105 15.94 -0.09 0.16
C GLY A 105 17.28 -0.32 -0.53
N GLY A 106 17.95 0.76 -0.90
CA GLY A 106 19.39 0.70 -1.10
C GLY A 106 19.91 -0.02 0.13
N PHE A 107 20.60 -1.14 -0.08
CA PHE A 107 21.17 -1.92 1.00
C PHE A 107 22.25 -1.05 1.67
N GLU A 108 21.83 -0.11 2.51
CA GLU A 108 22.71 0.66 3.36
C GLU A 108 23.22 -0.34 4.38
N ILE A 109 24.42 -0.84 4.13
CA ILE A 109 25.25 -1.52 5.12
C ILE A 109 25.47 -0.57 6.31
N SER A 110 24.48 -0.48 7.20
CA SER A 110 24.55 0.24 8.48
C SER A 110 25.39 -0.52 9.51
N GLN A 111 26.36 -1.28 9.04
CA GLN A 111 27.41 -1.82 9.86
C GLN A 111 28.72 -1.29 9.28
N ALA A 112 29.11 -0.10 9.72
CA ALA A 112 30.52 0.22 9.76
C ALA A 112 31.17 -0.88 10.60
N TYR A 113 31.83 -1.84 9.97
CA TYR A 113 32.67 -2.79 10.68
C TYR A 113 33.65 -1.96 11.51
N PRO A 114 33.55 -1.95 12.86
CA PRO A 114 34.44 -1.14 13.67
C PRO A 114 35.86 -1.67 13.46
N GLY A 115 36.67 -0.92 12.72
CA GLY A 115 38.05 -1.28 12.36
C GLY A 115 38.37 -1.31 10.87
N ILE A 116 37.40 -1.18 9.96
CA ILE A 116 37.69 -1.05 8.53
C ILE A 116 37.60 0.44 8.14
N ASN A 117 38.75 1.11 8.09
CA ASN A 117 38.86 2.38 7.37
C ASN A 117 38.73 2.05 5.88
N ILE A 118 37.54 2.24 5.32
CA ILE A 118 37.34 2.18 3.86
C ILE A 118 37.75 3.56 3.34
N PRO A 119 38.96 3.74 2.75
CA PRO A 119 39.22 4.96 2.03
C PRO A 119 38.18 5.03 0.92
N SER A 120 37.43 6.13 0.86
CA SER A 120 36.56 6.45 -0.27
C SER A 120 37.45 6.49 -1.52
N VAL A 121 37.48 5.39 -2.27
CA VAL A 121 38.20 5.34 -3.55
C VAL A 121 37.38 6.22 -4.49
N GLU A 122 37.79 7.47 -4.60
CA GLU A 122 37.32 8.34 -5.66
C GLU A 122 37.83 7.70 -6.96
N TYR A 123 36.93 7.07 -7.73
CA TYR A 123 37.26 6.54 -9.04
C TYR A 123 37.52 7.71 -9.99
N ARG A 124 38.74 8.26 -9.92
CA ARG A 124 39.20 9.23 -10.90
C ARG A 124 39.48 8.48 -12.18
N ALA A 125 38.52 8.48 -13.10
CA ALA A 125 38.74 8.01 -14.46
C ALA A 125 39.96 8.76 -15.03
N ILE A 126 41.09 8.07 -15.16
CA ILE A 126 42.27 8.63 -15.84
C ILE A 126 41.85 8.72 -17.31
N ARG A 127 41.50 9.91 -17.79
CA ARG A 127 41.27 10.14 -19.22
C ARG A 127 42.62 10.19 -19.92
N PRO A 128 42.99 9.20 -20.75
CA PRO A 128 44.14 9.36 -21.62
C PRO A 128 43.81 10.48 -22.62
N ARG A 129 44.76 11.40 -22.82
CA ARG A 129 44.57 12.58 -23.67
C ARG A 129 44.37 12.10 -25.12
N GLY A 130 43.18 12.31 -25.69
CA GLY A 130 42.87 12.01 -27.09
C GLY A 130 41.70 11.04 -27.33
N MET A 131 41.10 10.46 -26.30
CA MET A 131 39.95 9.56 -26.47
C MET A 131 38.63 10.32 -26.24
N GLN A 132 37.78 10.43 -27.27
CA GLN A 132 36.41 10.91 -27.10
C GLN A 132 35.58 9.85 -26.35
N LEU A 133 34.73 10.32 -25.44
CA LEU A 133 33.75 9.48 -24.76
C LEU A 133 32.73 8.99 -25.79
N HIS A 134 32.84 7.75 -26.24
CA HIS A 134 31.66 7.07 -26.78
C HIS A 134 30.78 6.70 -25.60
N ALA A 135 29.47 7.00 -25.71
CA ALA A 135 28.50 6.69 -24.69
C ALA A 135 28.66 5.21 -24.26
N ILE A 136 28.68 4.98 -22.96
CA ILE A 136 28.55 3.65 -22.40
C ILE A 136 27.16 3.14 -22.78
N GLU A 137 27.06 2.31 -23.81
CA GLU A 137 25.86 1.50 -23.97
C GLU A 137 25.78 0.60 -22.74
N GLU A 138 24.65 0.65 -22.05
CA GLU A 138 24.37 -0.19 -20.89
C GLU A 138 24.50 -1.66 -21.29
N PHE A 139 25.60 -2.30 -20.91
CA PHE A 139 25.72 -3.74 -21.06
C PHE A 139 24.71 -4.41 -20.13
N PRO A 140 23.97 -5.42 -20.59
CA PRO A 140 23.04 -6.15 -19.74
C PRO A 140 23.84 -6.83 -18.64
N LEU A 141 23.37 -6.70 -17.40
CA LEU A 141 23.97 -7.38 -16.25
C LEU A 141 23.87 -8.89 -16.47
N ILE A 142 24.99 -9.51 -16.85
CA ILE A 142 25.11 -10.97 -16.88
C ILE A 142 25.09 -11.43 -15.43
N ASN A 143 23.95 -11.96 -15.01
CA ASN A 143 23.75 -12.57 -13.70
C ASN A 143 24.35 -13.99 -13.72
N ASP A 144 25.67 -14.10 -13.56
CA ASP A 144 26.33 -15.36 -13.25
C ASP A 144 27.20 -15.19 -12.00
N ASN A 145 26.78 -15.85 -10.92
CA ASN A 145 27.40 -15.88 -9.59
C ASN A 145 28.78 -16.58 -9.54
N HIS A 146 29.69 -16.25 -10.45
CA HIS A 146 31.05 -16.77 -10.44
C HIS A 146 32.02 -15.73 -9.88
N TYR A 147 32.24 -15.77 -8.57
CA TYR A 147 33.39 -15.10 -7.94
C TYR A 147 34.70 -15.71 -8.46
N LYS A 148 35.30 -15.10 -9.49
CA LYS A 148 36.67 -15.42 -9.91
C LYS A 148 37.66 -14.73 -8.97
N TYR A 149 38.24 -15.48 -8.04
CA TYR A 149 39.48 -15.08 -7.39
C TYR A 149 40.63 -15.14 -8.42
N SER A 150 41.10 -14.00 -8.93
CA SER A 150 42.33 -13.96 -9.71
C SER A 150 43.53 -14.01 -8.75
N ARG A 151 44.22 -15.16 -8.69
CA ARG A 151 45.54 -15.22 -8.06
C ARG A 151 46.52 -14.43 -8.92
N ILE A 152 47.03 -13.32 -8.39
CA ILE A 152 48.21 -12.65 -8.94
C ILE A 152 49.40 -13.60 -8.71
N ARG A 153 49.96 -14.16 -9.78
CA ARG A 153 51.28 -14.79 -9.71
C ARG A 153 52.33 -13.67 -9.74
N PRO A 154 53.24 -13.58 -8.77
CA PRO A 154 54.39 -12.70 -8.91
C PRO A 154 55.32 -13.35 -9.94
N ASP A 155 55.61 -12.63 -11.02
CA ASP A 155 56.66 -13.04 -11.96
C ASP A 155 58.02 -12.79 -11.31
N ARG A 156 58.94 -13.76 -11.42
CA ARG A 156 60.31 -13.62 -10.92
C ARG A 156 61.14 -13.03 -12.04
N ASN A 157 61.85 -11.95 -11.75
CA ASN A 157 63.02 -11.56 -12.51
C ASN A 157 64.18 -12.52 -12.24
#